data_AF-A0A6A4LGE2-F1
#
_entry.id   AF-A0A6A4LGE2-F1
#
_cell.length_a   1.000
_cell.length_b   1.000
_cell.length_c   1.000
_cell.angle_alpha   90.00
_cell.angle_beta   90.00
_cell.angle_gamma   90.00
#
_symmetry.space_group_name_H-M   'P 1'
#
loop_
_entity.id
_entity.type
_entity.pdbx_description
1 polymer ?
#
loop_
_entity_poly.entity_id
_entity_poly.type
_entity_poly.pdbx_seq_one_letter_code
_entity_poly.pdbx_strand_id
1 'polypeptide(L)'
;MAEDGDYTNDGTLDIHKNPANRKETGNWKACRFILGTVFSLVYFSGKEREGMTLLTVSASVKGLKPSCENDVCHPTSSQTAICFAALYLIALGTGGIKPCVSSFGADQFDETDKTEKKKKSSFFNWFYFSINVGALIASSVLVWIQMNVGWGWGFGIPAVAMAIAVVFFFSGSRLYRLQKPGGSALTRMFQVVVASLRKSNVEVPDDKSLLYEIIDAECNIQGSRKLEHTGKLR
;
A
#
# COMPACT_ATOMS: atom_id res chain seq x y z
N MET A 1 -31.69 -1.53 27.83
CA MET A 1 -30.43 -2.23 28.14
C MET A 1 -29.97 -2.88 26.84
N ALA A 2 -29.28 -2.11 25.99
CA ALA A 2 -28.79 -2.56 24.68
C ALA A 2 -27.33 -2.98 24.84
N GLU A 3 -26.98 -4.14 24.31
CA GLU A 3 -25.71 -4.82 24.53
C GLU A 3 -24.52 -4.03 23.96
N ASP A 4 -23.49 -3.87 24.79
CA ASP A 4 -22.22 -3.13 24.62
C ASP A 4 -21.27 -3.71 23.54
N GLY A 5 -21.77 -4.57 22.64
CA GLY A 5 -20.93 -5.37 21.73
C GLY A 5 -21.20 -5.21 20.23
N ASP A 6 -22.30 -4.56 19.84
CA ASP A 6 -22.77 -4.57 18.43
C ASP A 6 -22.27 -3.38 17.59
N TYR A 7 -21.65 -2.36 18.20
CA TYR A 7 -21.24 -1.13 17.50
C TYR A 7 -19.73 -0.88 17.58
N THR A 8 -19.15 -0.29 16.54
CA THR A 8 -17.72 0.03 16.48
C THR A 8 -17.39 1.27 17.32
N ASN A 9 -16.34 1.18 18.16
CA ASN A 9 -15.88 2.28 19.02
C ASN A 9 -14.86 3.22 18.34
N ASP A 10 -14.61 3.05 17.03
CA ASP A 10 -13.67 3.84 16.23
C ASP A 10 -14.33 5.08 15.55
N GLY A 11 -15.61 5.32 15.84
CA GLY A 11 -16.36 6.43 15.24
C GLY A 11 -16.80 6.18 13.80
N THR A 12 -16.80 4.93 13.31
CA THR A 12 -17.46 4.62 12.03
C THR A 12 -18.98 4.85 12.11
N LEU A 13 -19.54 5.48 11.07
CA LEU A 13 -20.94 5.89 11.03
C LEU A 13 -21.58 5.36 9.75
N ASP A 14 -22.83 4.95 9.85
CA ASP A 14 -23.69 4.61 8.71
C ASP A 14 -24.16 5.88 7.95
N ILE A 15 -24.81 5.71 6.77
CA ILE A 15 -25.42 6.77 5.96
C ILE A 15 -26.39 7.66 6.77
N HIS A 16 -26.95 7.13 7.85
CA HIS A 16 -27.85 7.86 8.76
C HIS A 16 -27.15 8.55 9.94
N LYS A 17 -25.81 8.62 9.95
CA LYS A 17 -24.99 9.17 11.06
C LYS A 17 -25.10 8.41 12.39
N ASN A 18 -25.54 7.15 12.35
CA ASN A 18 -25.57 6.27 13.53
C ASN A 18 -24.26 5.45 13.62
N PRO A 19 -23.86 4.98 14.81
CA PRO A 19 -22.70 4.10 14.98
C PRO A 19 -22.84 2.85 14.09
N ALA A 20 -21.77 2.47 13.40
CA ALA A 20 -21.82 1.35 12.46
C ALA A 20 -21.96 0.01 13.22
N ASN A 21 -22.99 -0.77 12.88
CA ASN A 21 -23.22 -2.08 13.47
C ASN A 21 -22.25 -3.12 12.90
N ARG A 22 -21.51 -3.79 13.77
CA ARG A 22 -20.49 -4.82 13.47
C ARG A 22 -21.04 -6.02 12.68
N LYS A 23 -22.36 -6.25 12.75
CA LYS A 23 -23.07 -7.36 12.07
C LYS A 23 -23.64 -6.99 10.70
N GLU A 24 -23.85 -5.70 10.42
CA GLU A 24 -24.50 -5.21 9.18
C GLU A 24 -23.58 -4.46 8.22
N THR A 25 -22.31 -4.20 8.58
CA THR A 25 -21.36 -3.52 7.70
C THR A 25 -21.00 -4.37 6.47
N GLY A 26 -21.86 -4.28 5.46
CA GLY A 26 -21.73 -4.87 4.12
C GLY A 26 -22.58 -4.16 3.07
N ASN A 27 -23.29 -3.07 3.40
CA ASN A 27 -24.12 -2.34 2.45
C ASN A 27 -23.37 -1.16 1.83
N TRP A 28 -22.73 -1.46 0.71
CA TRP A 28 -22.21 -0.61 -0.36
C TRP A 28 -22.83 0.80 -0.49
N LYS A 29 -22.51 1.74 0.40
CA LYS A 29 -22.78 3.18 0.19
C LYS A 29 -21.68 4.13 0.70
N ALA A 30 -20.42 3.69 0.66
CA ALA A 30 -19.23 4.56 0.61
C ALA A 30 -18.48 4.44 -0.74
N CYS A 31 -19.25 4.29 -1.82
CA CYS A 31 -18.83 3.88 -3.16
C CYS A 31 -17.92 4.84 -3.96
N ARG A 32 -17.50 6.02 -3.46
CA ARG A 32 -16.57 6.87 -4.24
C ARG A 32 -15.12 6.80 -3.77
N PHE A 33 -14.89 6.49 -2.49
CA PHE A 33 -13.55 6.52 -1.90
C PHE A 33 -13.00 5.13 -1.54
N ILE A 34 -13.88 4.13 -1.30
CA ILE A 34 -13.52 2.70 -1.25
C ILE A 34 -12.91 2.26 -2.58
N LEU A 35 -13.46 2.79 -3.68
CA LEU A 35 -12.89 2.65 -5.01
C LEU A 35 -11.46 3.17 -5.06
N GLY A 36 -11.08 4.23 -4.34
CA GLY A 36 -9.75 4.82 -4.41
C GLY A 36 -8.61 3.85 -4.08
N THR A 37 -8.66 3.17 -2.93
CA THR A 37 -7.59 2.24 -2.50
C THR A 37 -7.59 0.96 -3.32
N VAL A 38 -8.77 0.38 -3.58
CA VAL A 38 -8.90 -0.83 -4.41
C VAL A 38 -8.51 -0.53 -5.86
N PHE A 39 -8.92 0.61 -6.41
CA PHE A 39 -8.53 1.07 -7.74
C PHE A 39 -7.04 1.40 -7.82
N SER A 40 -6.46 1.99 -6.76
CA SER A 40 -5.01 2.22 -6.70
C SER A 40 -4.26 0.89 -6.71
N LEU A 41 -4.69 -0.09 -5.91
CA LEU A 41 -4.13 -1.45 -5.93
C LEU A 41 -4.25 -2.10 -7.32
N VAL A 42 -5.43 -2.07 -7.94
CA VAL A 42 -5.64 -2.58 -9.30
C VAL A 42 -4.76 -1.85 -10.32
N TYR A 43 -4.69 -0.53 -10.22
CA TYR A 43 -3.93 0.31 -11.13
C TYR A 43 -2.44 -0.02 -11.03
N PHE A 44 -1.89 -0.09 -9.82
CA PHE A 44 -0.48 -0.41 -9.61
C PHE A 44 -0.18 -1.88 -9.98
N SER A 45 -1.04 -2.84 -9.66
CA SER A 45 -0.92 -4.23 -10.11
C SER A 45 -1.03 -4.36 -11.64
N GLY A 46 -1.84 -3.52 -12.28
CA GLY A 46 -1.93 -3.41 -13.73
C GLY A 46 -0.63 -2.90 -14.34
N LYS A 47 -0.05 -1.85 -13.75
CA LYS A 47 1.24 -1.28 -14.19
C LYS A 47 2.40 -2.26 -14.02
N GLU A 48 2.43 -3.01 -12.93
CA GLU A 48 3.41 -4.09 -12.73
C GLU A 48 3.27 -5.18 -13.80
N ARG A 49 2.04 -5.63 -14.08
CA ARG A 49 1.78 -6.65 -15.11
C ARG A 49 2.15 -6.18 -16.52
N GLU A 50 1.80 -4.95 -16.86
CA GLU A 50 2.14 -4.31 -18.13
C GLU A 50 3.66 -4.25 -18.30
N GLY A 51 4.37 -3.79 -17.26
CA GLY A 51 5.84 -3.76 -17.23
C GLY A 51 6.48 -5.15 -17.36
N MET A 52 6.00 -6.16 -16.62
CA MET A 52 6.50 -7.54 -16.75
C MET A 52 6.25 -8.14 -18.13
N THR A 53 5.09 -7.85 -18.74
CA THR A 53 4.77 -8.31 -20.09
C THR A 53 5.69 -7.66 -21.11
N LEU A 54 5.89 -6.34 -21.03
CA LEU A 54 6.80 -5.59 -21.89
C LEU A 54 8.24 -6.12 -21.77
N LEU A 55 8.70 -6.37 -20.55
CA LEU A 55 10.03 -6.92 -20.27
C LEU A 55 10.19 -8.35 -20.82
N THR A 56 9.17 -9.18 -20.66
CA THR A 56 9.14 -10.56 -21.17
C THR A 56 9.21 -10.59 -22.69
N VAL A 57 8.43 -9.73 -23.36
CA VAL A 57 8.44 -9.58 -24.82
C VAL A 57 9.80 -9.07 -25.29
N SER A 58 10.39 -8.09 -24.61
CA SER A 58 11.73 -7.59 -24.91
C SER A 58 12.82 -8.67 -24.78
N ALA A 59 12.68 -9.59 -23.82
CA ALA A 59 13.66 -10.65 -23.58
C ALA A 59 13.48 -11.88 -24.48
N SER A 60 12.25 -12.14 -24.96
CA SER A 60 11.90 -13.40 -25.65
C SER A 60 11.80 -13.26 -27.18
N VAL A 61 11.48 -12.06 -27.70
CA VAL A 61 11.29 -11.84 -29.14
C VAL A 61 12.64 -11.56 -29.82
N LYS A 62 12.99 -12.39 -30.81
CA LYS A 62 14.25 -12.30 -31.57
C LYS A 62 14.52 -10.93 -32.23
N GLY A 63 13.48 -10.12 -32.49
CA GLY A 63 13.60 -8.75 -33.02
C GLY A 63 13.79 -7.64 -31.97
N LEU A 64 13.43 -7.90 -30.71
CA LEU A 64 13.64 -6.95 -29.59
C LEU A 64 14.85 -7.32 -28.73
N LYS A 65 15.30 -8.58 -28.78
CA LYS A 65 16.55 -9.00 -28.18
C LYS A 65 17.72 -8.40 -28.96
N PRO A 66 18.70 -7.74 -28.31
CA PRO A 66 19.87 -7.22 -29.00
C PRO A 66 20.63 -8.39 -29.65
N SER A 67 21.13 -8.16 -30.87
CA SER A 67 22.01 -9.12 -31.53
C SER A 67 23.34 -9.12 -30.80
N CYS A 68 23.77 -10.29 -30.33
CA CYS A 68 25.03 -10.47 -29.65
C CYS A 68 25.97 -11.25 -30.57
N GLU A 69 27.14 -10.68 -30.84
CA GLU A 69 28.21 -11.33 -31.58
C GLU A 69 29.42 -11.43 -30.65
N ASN A 70 29.95 -12.64 -30.43
CA ASN A 70 31.09 -12.89 -29.55
C ASN A 70 30.95 -12.30 -28.12
N ASP A 71 29.81 -12.55 -27.46
CA ASP A 71 29.46 -12.03 -26.12
C ASP A 71 29.38 -10.48 -25.99
N VAL A 72 29.57 -9.74 -27.09
CA VAL A 72 29.36 -8.29 -27.14
C VAL A 72 27.99 -8.02 -27.77
N CYS A 73 27.07 -7.51 -26.95
CA CYS A 73 25.71 -7.17 -27.38
C CYS A 73 25.62 -5.67 -27.72
N HIS A 74 25.17 -5.35 -28.93
CA HIS A 74 24.91 -3.97 -29.36
C HIS A 74 23.40 -3.68 -29.37
N PRO A 75 22.85 -3.07 -28.31
CA PRO A 75 21.45 -2.71 -28.28
C PRO A 75 21.19 -1.44 -29.10
N THR A 76 20.09 -1.44 -29.85
CA THR A 76 19.58 -0.21 -30.46
C THR A 76 18.95 0.69 -29.39
N SER A 77 18.98 2.01 -29.59
CA SER A 77 18.42 2.98 -28.63
C SER A 77 16.94 2.70 -28.31
N SER A 78 16.18 2.19 -29.29
CA SER A 78 14.78 1.81 -29.12
C SER A 78 14.60 0.56 -28.24
N GLN A 79 15.43 -0.47 -28.41
CA GLN A 79 15.42 -1.67 -27.55
C GLN A 79 15.75 -1.32 -26.09
N THR A 80 16.77 -0.47 -25.88
CA THR A 80 17.12 0.02 -24.54
C THR A 80 16.01 0.86 -23.92
N ALA A 81 15.38 1.76 -24.70
CA ALA A 81 14.27 2.59 -24.21
C ALA A 81 13.06 1.77 -23.78
N ILE A 82 12.70 0.73 -24.56
CA ILE A 82 11.60 -0.19 -24.22
C ILE A 82 11.92 -0.95 -22.92
N CYS A 83 13.15 -1.42 -22.76
CA CYS A 83 13.59 -2.11 -21.55
C CYS A 83 13.49 -1.19 -20.31
N PHE A 84 13.98 0.05 -20.39
CA PHE A 84 13.85 1.01 -19.28
C PHE A 84 12.41 1.39 -18.99
N ALA A 85 11.58 1.57 -20.03
CA ALA A 85 10.15 1.83 -19.86
C ALA A 85 9.47 0.68 -19.09
N ALA A 86 9.79 -0.57 -19.41
CA ALA A 86 9.31 -1.75 -18.67
C ALA A 86 9.74 -1.71 -17.19
N LEU A 87 11.02 -1.44 -16.93
CA LEU A 87 11.57 -1.39 -15.57
C LEU A 87 10.92 -0.27 -14.73
N TYR A 88 10.69 0.90 -15.33
CA TYR A 88 9.99 2.00 -14.65
C TYR A 88 8.53 1.68 -14.35
N LEU A 89 7.83 0.98 -15.25
CA LEU A 89 6.46 0.51 -15.00
C LEU A 89 6.40 -0.50 -13.85
N ILE A 90 7.35 -1.45 -13.80
CA ILE A 90 7.48 -2.40 -12.68
C ILE A 90 7.80 -1.66 -11.38
N ALA A 91 8.72 -0.71 -11.39
CA ALA A 91 9.07 0.09 -10.22
C ALA A 91 7.87 0.90 -9.69
N LEU A 92 7.10 1.52 -10.60
CA LEU A 92 5.88 2.25 -10.24
C LEU A 92 4.82 1.33 -9.64
N GLY A 93 4.59 0.15 -10.23
CA GLY A 93 3.63 -0.83 -9.73
C GLY A 93 4.02 -1.36 -8.35
N THR A 94 5.24 -1.89 -8.21
CA THR A 94 5.74 -2.44 -6.93
C THR A 94 5.85 -1.38 -5.83
N GLY A 95 6.21 -0.14 -6.18
CA GLY A 95 6.28 0.99 -5.25
C GLY A 95 4.91 1.43 -4.74
N GLY A 96 3.86 1.32 -5.55
CA GLY A 96 2.48 1.63 -5.14
C GLY A 96 1.80 0.51 -4.36
N ILE A 97 2.01 -0.76 -4.73
CA ILE A 97 1.35 -1.90 -4.08
C ILE A 97 1.81 -2.08 -2.64
N LYS A 98 3.12 -2.04 -2.38
CA LYS A 98 3.70 -2.34 -1.06
C LYS A 98 3.09 -1.52 0.09
N PRO A 99 3.03 -0.18 0.05
CA PRO A 99 2.43 0.60 1.12
C PRO A 99 0.91 0.40 1.19
N CYS A 100 0.22 0.23 0.06
CA CYS A 100 -1.23 0.05 0.05
C CYS A 100 -1.66 -1.28 0.69
N VAL A 101 -0.97 -2.39 0.39
CA VAL A 101 -1.32 -3.71 0.93
C VAL A 101 -1.05 -3.81 2.43
N SER A 102 0.09 -3.28 2.91
CA SER A 102 0.42 -3.33 4.33
C SER A 102 -0.51 -2.47 5.18
N SER A 103 -0.83 -1.25 4.72
CA SER A 103 -1.82 -0.40 5.37
C SER A 103 -3.20 -1.02 5.34
N PHE A 104 -3.65 -1.53 4.18
CA PHE A 104 -4.96 -2.17 4.06
C PHE A 104 -5.12 -3.39 4.97
N GLY A 105 -4.07 -4.22 5.10
CA GLY A 105 -4.05 -5.35 6.02
C GLY A 105 -4.07 -4.92 7.50
N ALA A 106 -3.38 -3.84 7.83
CA ALA A 106 -3.42 -3.25 9.18
C ALA A 106 -4.81 -2.73 9.54
N ASP A 107 -5.52 -2.15 8.57
CA ASP A 107 -6.85 -1.56 8.73
C ASP A 107 -7.96 -2.59 8.99
N GLN A 108 -7.67 -3.88 8.81
CA GLN A 108 -8.61 -4.97 9.11
C GLN A 108 -8.78 -5.24 10.60
N PHE A 109 -7.89 -4.74 11.46
CA PHE A 109 -7.89 -5.01 12.89
C PHE A 109 -8.16 -3.73 13.69
N ASP A 110 -9.03 -3.81 14.71
CA ASP A 110 -9.23 -2.71 15.65
C ASP A 110 -8.08 -2.63 16.65
N GLU A 111 -7.48 -1.46 16.80
CA GLU A 111 -6.42 -1.24 17.79
C GLU A 111 -6.95 -0.93 19.20
N THR A 112 -8.24 -0.58 19.33
CA THR A 112 -8.87 -0.28 20.62
C THR A 112 -9.18 -1.56 21.40
N ASP A 113 -9.43 -2.67 20.69
CA ASP A 113 -9.64 -3.99 21.28
C ASP A 113 -8.29 -4.69 21.53
N LYS A 114 -8.02 -5.01 22.80
CA LYS A 114 -6.80 -5.70 23.24
C LYS A 114 -6.64 -7.08 22.57
N THR A 115 -7.75 -7.74 22.21
CA THR A 115 -7.74 -9.06 21.56
C THR A 115 -7.40 -8.96 20.08
N GLU A 116 -8.02 -8.03 19.35
CA GLU A 116 -7.73 -7.79 17.93
C GLU A 116 -6.34 -7.21 17.71
N LYS A 117 -5.85 -6.36 18.62
CA LYS A 117 -4.46 -5.87 18.61
C LYS A 117 -3.43 -6.99 18.68
N LYS A 118 -3.67 -8.03 19.50
CA LYS A 118 -2.79 -9.22 19.52
C LYS A 118 -2.86 -9.99 18.20
N LYS A 119 -4.04 -10.14 17.61
CA LYS A 119 -4.22 -10.78 16.30
C LYS A 119 -3.52 -10.00 15.18
N LYS A 120 -3.53 -8.67 15.21
CA LYS A 120 -2.79 -7.80 14.28
C LYS A 120 -1.29 -8.08 14.32
N SER A 121 -0.70 -8.18 15.52
CA SER A 121 0.73 -8.51 15.67
C SER A 121 1.04 -9.91 15.12
N SER A 122 0.18 -10.89 15.40
CA SER A 122 0.33 -12.24 14.84
C SER A 122 0.20 -12.26 13.32
N PHE A 123 -0.72 -11.48 12.74
CA PHE A 123 -0.86 -11.29 11.29
C PHE A 123 0.43 -10.75 10.67
N PHE A 124 1.00 -9.68 11.23
CA PHE A 124 2.25 -9.12 10.72
C PHE A 124 3.43 -10.08 10.86
N ASN A 125 3.51 -10.85 11.95
CA ASN A 125 4.52 -11.89 12.09
C ASN A 125 4.43 -12.92 10.95
N TRP A 126 3.22 -13.40 10.64
CA TRP A 126 3.02 -14.37 9.55
C TRP A 126 3.25 -13.74 8.16
N PHE A 127 2.87 -12.47 7.99
CA PHE A 127 3.12 -11.70 6.78
C PHE A 127 4.62 -11.56 6.49
N TYR A 128 5.42 -11.15 7.48
CA TYR A 128 6.87 -11.04 7.33
C TYR A 128 7.55 -12.40 7.18
N PHE A 129 7.08 -13.43 7.89
CA PHE A 129 7.57 -14.79 7.69
C PHE A 129 7.37 -15.24 6.23
N SER A 130 6.16 -15.02 5.69
CA SER A 130 5.82 -15.35 4.31
C SER A 130 6.63 -14.56 3.28
N ILE A 131 6.94 -13.28 3.55
CA ILE A 131 7.83 -12.47 2.70
C ILE A 131 9.24 -13.05 2.67
N ASN A 132 9.80 -13.42 3.83
CA ASN A 132 11.15 -13.98 3.90
C ASN A 132 11.24 -15.34 3.19
N VAL A 133 10.26 -16.22 3.40
CA VAL A 133 10.17 -17.50 2.69
C VAL A 133 10.02 -17.28 1.19
N GLY A 134 9.13 -16.36 0.78
CA GLY A 134 8.96 -16.00 -0.62
C GLY A 134 10.23 -15.44 -1.25
N ALA A 135 10.99 -14.61 -0.54
CA ALA A 135 12.26 -14.08 -0.99
C ALA A 135 13.32 -15.19 -1.15
N LEU A 136 13.35 -16.18 -0.26
CA LEU A 136 14.24 -17.33 -0.36
C LEU A 136 13.90 -18.21 -1.57
N ILE A 137 12.61 -18.48 -1.82
CA ILE A 137 12.17 -19.21 -3.02
C ILE A 137 12.48 -18.40 -4.28
N ALA A 138 12.28 -17.09 -4.23
CA ALA A 138 12.55 -16.19 -5.35
C ALA A 138 14.04 -16.19 -5.73
N SER A 139 14.93 -16.08 -4.74
CA SER A 139 16.39 -16.04 -4.96
C SER A 139 17.00 -17.39 -5.33
N SER A 140 16.32 -18.50 -5.04
CA SER A 140 16.78 -19.86 -5.37
C SER A 140 16.09 -20.40 -6.63
N VAL A 141 14.83 -20.82 -6.50
CA VAL A 141 14.08 -21.51 -7.55
C VAL A 141 13.83 -20.60 -8.75
N LEU A 142 13.40 -19.36 -8.51
CA LEU A 142 13.05 -18.43 -9.60
C LEU A 142 14.29 -18.00 -10.39
N VAL A 143 15.40 -17.71 -9.72
CA VAL A 143 16.69 -17.43 -10.36
C VAL A 143 17.16 -18.65 -11.16
N TRP A 144 17.05 -19.86 -10.60
CA TRP A 144 17.38 -21.09 -11.33
C TRP A 144 16.54 -21.27 -12.60
N ILE A 145 15.23 -20.98 -12.55
CA ILE A 145 14.34 -21.01 -13.72
C ILE A 145 14.76 -19.94 -14.75
N GLN A 146 15.05 -18.73 -14.31
CA GLN A 146 15.50 -17.63 -15.19
C GLN A 146 16.77 -17.99 -15.96
N MET A 147 17.73 -18.63 -15.27
CA MET A 147 19.03 -18.96 -15.86
C MET A 147 19.01 -20.24 -16.71
N ASN A 148 18.25 -21.28 -16.33
CA ASN A 148 18.29 -22.58 -17.00
C ASN A 148 17.14 -22.81 -17.99
N VAL A 149 15.94 -22.32 -17.70
CA VAL A 149 14.74 -22.51 -18.55
C VAL A 149 14.51 -21.28 -19.44
N GLY A 150 14.80 -20.10 -18.90
CA GLY A 150 14.83 -18.84 -19.63
C GLY A 150 14.00 -17.73 -19.00
N TRP A 151 14.28 -16.50 -19.42
CA TRP A 151 13.69 -15.27 -18.90
C TRP A 151 12.17 -15.18 -19.10
N GLY A 152 11.62 -15.81 -20.15
CA GLY A 152 10.17 -15.84 -20.39
C GLY A 152 9.40 -16.52 -19.25
N TRP A 153 9.85 -17.70 -18.82
CA TRP A 153 9.26 -18.40 -17.67
C TRP A 153 9.56 -17.68 -16.35
N GLY A 154 10.75 -17.10 -16.24
CA GLY A 154 11.19 -16.32 -15.09
C GLY A 154 10.31 -15.11 -14.76
N PHE A 155 9.78 -14.42 -15.78
CA PHE A 155 8.83 -13.31 -15.60
C PHE A 155 7.37 -13.74 -15.67
N GLY A 156 7.07 -14.81 -16.43
CA GLY A 156 5.72 -15.35 -16.56
C GLY A 156 5.16 -15.92 -15.24
N ILE A 157 5.97 -16.66 -14.48
CA ILE A 157 5.54 -17.25 -13.20
C ILE A 157 5.08 -16.18 -12.19
N PRO A 158 5.88 -15.13 -11.88
CA PRO A 158 5.44 -14.02 -11.04
C PRO A 158 4.19 -13.31 -11.57
N ALA A 159 4.08 -13.11 -12.88
CA ALA A 159 2.91 -12.45 -13.49
C ALA A 159 1.61 -13.24 -13.26
N VAL A 160 1.67 -14.57 -13.40
CA VAL A 160 0.53 -15.47 -13.11
C VAL A 160 0.21 -15.48 -11.61
N ALA A 161 1.23 -15.57 -10.75
CA ALA A 161 1.04 -15.52 -9.30
C ALA A 161 0.37 -14.21 -8.86
N MET A 162 0.78 -13.07 -9.43
CA MET A 162 0.16 -11.77 -9.19
C MET A 162 -1.29 -11.72 -9.69
N ALA A 163 -1.59 -12.33 -10.84
CA ALA A 163 -2.95 -12.42 -11.34
C ALA A 163 -3.86 -13.22 -10.40
N ILE A 164 -3.38 -14.34 -9.89
CA ILE A 164 -4.08 -15.16 -8.89
C ILE A 164 -4.30 -14.36 -7.60
N ALA A 165 -3.29 -13.64 -7.12
CA ALA A 165 -3.40 -12.79 -5.92
C ALA A 165 -4.49 -11.71 -6.06
N VAL A 166 -4.57 -11.06 -7.22
CA VAL A 166 -5.64 -10.08 -7.51
C VAL A 166 -7.02 -10.73 -7.47
N VAL A 167 -7.19 -11.93 -8.03
CA VAL A 167 -8.48 -12.66 -7.98
C VAL A 167 -8.87 -12.97 -6.53
N PHE A 168 -7.95 -13.46 -5.70
CA PHE A 168 -8.22 -13.71 -4.28
C PHE A 168 -8.57 -12.43 -3.52
N PHE A 169 -7.87 -11.34 -3.80
CA PHE A 169 -8.16 -10.03 -3.22
C PHE A 169 -9.59 -9.59 -3.54
N PHE A 170 -10.04 -9.73 -4.79
CA PHE A 170 -11.41 -9.40 -5.15
C PHE A 170 -12.45 -10.35 -4.59
N SER A 171 -12.14 -11.65 -4.51
CA SER A 171 -13.03 -12.64 -3.91
C SER A 171 -13.30 -12.35 -2.42
N GLY A 172 -12.32 -11.78 -1.71
CA GLY A 172 -12.44 -11.38 -0.31
C GLY A 172 -13.13 -10.03 -0.09
N SER A 173 -13.47 -9.29 -1.15
CA SER A 173 -13.97 -7.91 -1.06
C SER A 173 -15.17 -7.70 -0.15
N ARG A 174 -16.04 -8.72 0.00
CA ARG A 174 -17.22 -8.66 0.88
C ARG A 174 -16.90 -8.81 2.37
N LEU A 175 -15.70 -9.29 2.72
CA LEU A 175 -15.28 -9.56 4.09
C LEU A 175 -14.40 -8.45 4.68
N TYR A 176 -13.99 -7.48 3.86
CA TYR A 176 -13.04 -6.46 4.29
C TYR A 176 -13.70 -5.33 5.09
N ARG A 177 -13.07 -4.94 6.20
CA ARG A 177 -13.38 -3.72 6.93
C ARG A 177 -12.72 -2.53 6.23
N LEU A 178 -13.49 -1.47 6.02
CA LEU A 178 -13.04 -0.28 5.30
C LEU A 178 -12.96 0.89 6.28
N GLN A 179 -11.75 1.38 6.49
CA GLN A 179 -11.50 2.54 7.35
C GLN A 179 -11.91 3.85 6.67
N LYS A 180 -12.35 4.83 7.48
CA LYS A 180 -12.70 6.17 6.98
C LYS A 180 -11.45 6.91 6.50
N PRO A 181 -11.54 7.70 5.43
CA PRO A 181 -10.38 8.41 4.90
C PRO A 181 -9.85 9.47 5.87
N GLY A 182 -8.63 9.28 6.37
CA GLY A 182 -7.93 10.20 7.29
C GLY A 182 -7.27 11.42 6.64
N GLY A 183 -7.69 11.81 5.43
CA GLY A 183 -7.10 12.90 4.65
C GLY A 183 -5.68 12.63 4.11
N SER A 184 -5.08 13.61 3.45
CA SER A 184 -3.72 13.49 2.88
C SER A 184 -2.64 13.80 3.92
N ALA A 185 -1.78 12.82 4.23
CA ALA A 185 -0.61 13.02 5.08
C ALA A 185 0.42 13.96 4.43
N LEU A 186 0.58 13.90 3.10
CA LEU A 186 1.50 14.77 2.36
C LEU A 186 1.08 16.23 2.45
N THR A 187 -0.21 16.53 2.29
CA THR A 187 -0.71 17.91 2.41
C THR A 187 -0.40 18.47 3.79
N ARG A 188 -0.52 17.68 4.86
CA ARG A 188 -0.17 18.09 6.22
C ARG A 188 1.34 18.32 6.38
N MET A 189 2.18 17.44 5.86
CA MET A 189 3.63 17.65 5.87
C MET A 189 4.02 18.94 5.15
N PHE A 190 3.44 19.20 3.97
CA PHE A 190 3.68 20.44 3.23
C PHE A 190 3.13 21.67 3.96
N GLN A 191 1.97 21.57 4.61
CA GLN A 191 1.43 22.65 5.44
C GLN A 191 2.40 23.01 6.57
N VAL A 192 2.97 22.02 7.26
CA VAL A 192 3.96 22.25 8.31
C VAL A 192 5.23 22.90 7.75
N VAL A 193 5.77 22.40 6.64
CA VAL A 193 6.95 22.97 5.98
C VAL A 193 6.70 24.42 5.53
N VAL A 194 5.55 24.68 4.91
CA VAL A 194 5.18 26.03 4.47
C VAL A 194 4.97 26.95 5.67
N ALA A 195 4.31 26.48 6.73
CA ALA A 195 4.10 27.24 7.94
C ALA A 195 5.41 27.56 8.67
N SER A 196 6.34 26.60 8.76
CA SER A 196 7.64 26.78 9.40
C SER A 196 8.52 27.76 8.63
N LEU A 197 8.55 27.68 7.30
CA LEU A 197 9.29 28.64 6.47
C LEU A 197 8.70 30.05 6.57
N ARG A 198 7.37 30.19 6.56
CA ARG A 198 6.70 31.49 6.68
C ARG A 198 6.86 32.13 8.07
N LYS A 199 6.92 31.32 9.14
CA LYS A 199 7.05 31.79 10.52
C LYS A 199 8.49 31.69 11.05
N SER A 200 9.48 31.50 10.17
CA SER A 200 10.88 31.34 10.57
C SER A 200 11.49 32.56 11.26
N ASN A 201 10.89 33.74 11.09
CA ASN A 201 11.36 35.01 11.66
C ASN A 201 10.48 35.51 12.82
N VAL A 202 9.62 34.64 13.36
CA VAL A 202 8.72 34.96 14.48
C VAL A 202 9.38 34.48 15.77
N GLU A 203 9.44 35.34 16.78
CA GLU A 203 9.90 34.95 18.11
C GLU A 203 8.97 33.88 18.70
N VAL A 204 9.56 32.78 19.18
CA VAL A 204 8.82 31.65 19.74
C VAL A 204 8.35 32.04 21.15
N PRO A 205 7.04 31.95 21.46
CA PRO A 205 6.54 32.21 22.80
C PRO A 205 7.15 31.26 23.83
N ASP A 206 7.54 31.76 25.01
CA ASP A 206 8.09 30.95 26.10
C ASP A 206 7.06 29.94 26.68
N ASP A 207 5.77 30.23 26.54
CA ASP A 207 4.70 29.39 27.06
C ASP A 207 4.27 28.33 26.03
N LYS A 208 4.51 27.05 26.36
CA LYS A 208 4.22 25.90 25.49
C LYS A 208 2.73 25.75 25.14
N SER A 209 1.86 26.27 25.99
CA SER A 209 0.41 26.25 25.81
C SER A 209 -0.08 27.13 24.65
N LEU A 210 0.73 28.08 24.18
CA LEU A 210 0.42 29.00 23.08
C LEU A 210 0.81 28.45 21.70
N LEU A 211 1.54 27.33 21.65
CA LEU A 211 1.77 26.61 20.40
C LEU A 211 0.46 26.00 19.91
N TYR A 212 0.27 26.00 18.59
CA TYR A 212 -0.91 25.43 17.96
C TYR A 212 -0.98 23.92 18.23
N GLU A 213 -1.64 23.56 19.32
CA GLU A 213 -2.12 22.21 19.58
C GLU A 213 -3.58 22.13 19.16
N ILE A 214 -3.88 21.20 18.27
CA ILE A 214 -5.27 20.90 17.95
C ILE A 214 -5.88 20.28 19.21
N ILE A 215 -6.77 21.01 19.89
CA ILE A 215 -7.54 20.53 21.02
C ILE A 215 -8.38 19.34 20.53
N ASP A 216 -8.40 18.23 21.28
CA ASP A 216 -8.93 16.93 20.85
C ASP A 216 -10.36 16.95 20.28
N ALA A 217 -11.16 17.98 20.60
CA ALA A 217 -12.53 18.19 20.09
C ALA A 217 -12.60 18.84 18.69
N GLU A 218 -11.54 19.54 18.24
CA GLU A 218 -11.42 20.20 16.94
C GLU A 218 -10.38 19.54 16.04
N CYS A 219 -10.07 18.26 16.26
CA CYS A 219 -9.26 17.50 15.32
C CYS A 219 -9.95 17.53 13.96
N ASN A 220 -9.37 18.27 13.00
CA ASN A 220 -9.87 18.42 11.63
C ASN A 220 -9.87 17.08 10.84
N ILE A 221 -9.62 15.97 11.53
CA ILE A 221 -9.49 14.62 11.01
C ILE A 221 -10.32 13.69 11.89
N GLN A 222 -11.59 13.54 11.51
CA GLN A 222 -12.43 12.47 12.02
C GLN A 222 -11.73 11.12 11.72
N GLY A 223 -11.26 10.41 12.76
CA GLY A 223 -10.65 9.08 12.65
C GLY A 223 -9.12 9.02 12.66
N SER A 224 -8.39 10.13 12.81
CA SER A 224 -6.93 10.08 13.03
C SER A 224 -6.59 10.35 14.49
N ARG A 225 -5.98 9.37 15.16
CA ARG A 225 -5.56 9.47 16.56
C ARG A 225 -4.32 10.36 16.72
N LYS A 226 -4.26 11.16 17.80
CA LYS A 226 -3.07 11.92 18.22
C LYS A 226 -1.97 10.95 18.67
N LEU A 227 -0.75 11.12 18.17
CA LEU A 227 0.41 10.40 18.69
C LEU A 227 0.74 10.95 20.08
N GLU A 228 0.83 10.06 21.07
CA GLU A 228 1.19 10.41 22.44
C GLU A 228 2.57 11.08 22.47
N HIS A 229 2.70 12.18 23.21
CA HIS A 229 3.96 12.88 23.33
C HIS A 229 4.97 12.00 24.08
N THR A 230 6.10 11.67 23.44
CA THR A 230 7.18 10.95 24.13
C THR A 230 8.17 11.96 24.70
N GLY A 231 8.47 11.89 26.00
CA GLY A 231 9.41 12.81 26.67
C GLY A 231 10.89 12.51 26.42
N LYS A 232 11.23 11.76 25.36
CA LYS A 232 12.58 11.21 25.15
C LYS A 232 13.48 12.06 24.24
N LEU A 233 12.93 13.07 23.60
CA LEU A 233 13.66 14.00 22.74
C LEU A 233 13.44 15.40 23.31
N ARG A 234 14.37 15.84 24.16
CA ARG A 234 14.44 17.20 24.67
C ARG A 234 15.80 17.78 24.31
#